data_AF-A0A832M777-F1
#
_entry.id   AF-A0A832M777-F1
#
_cell.length_a   1.000
_cell.length_b   1.000
_cell.length_c   1.000
_cell.angle_alpha   90.00
_cell.angle_beta   90.00
_cell.angle_gamma   90.00
#
_symmetry.space_group_name_H-M   'P 1'
#
loop_
_entity.id
_entity.type
_entity.pdbx_description
1 polymer ?
#
loop_
_entity_poly.entity_id
_entity_poly.type
_entity_poly.pdbx_seq_one_letter_code
_entity_poly.pdbx_strand_id
1 'polypeptide(L)'
;MPCNARMIAAAVLVFAAGLPFGFADTPTTAKPAATGSLFRPGDFKSLGKLVVTSGQTITFDTGSSTTQPSAKGAITGQGSLGISKSGKVQVAVFAFDEIQLAEGAKVEVTGSRGLVLLSRGAAVINTTIDVSGQLGAKEPTRGKQADGTLTNPGGKGGPGGEGGEYQKTFASDPPPENGGDGGPAMKDNGRPGHGYGAGFNQRVKGGTGGGGGAYGGTGGDASEGSGNVGKPPHAMPGGKTYGDAPLSDLFGGSGGAGASNDRNFSVASGGGGGGALAIVALGGITFGEKSKALADGGPGAVNKACGGGGSGGAILLAAPTVVLKPGSVLSARGGDGGDGGPAVAAQIKPEIRRRDSGSGGGGGGGRIAIYSNANFAAAGKNQTETKVPEGIVVTGGKGGSMAKDGSNGTFYDGTWPGLR
;
A
#
# COMPACT_ATOMS: atom_id res chain seq x y z
N MET A 1 67.60 -22.65 -60.95
CA MET A 1 67.99 -22.67 -59.53
C MET A 1 66.83 -22.18 -58.68
N PRO A 2 66.58 -22.79 -57.51
CA PRO A 2 65.31 -22.77 -56.79
C PRO A 2 65.36 -21.87 -55.53
N CYS A 3 64.19 -21.69 -54.88
CA CYS A 3 63.94 -21.65 -53.42
C CYS A 3 62.73 -20.74 -53.13
N ASN A 4 61.56 -21.26 -52.76
CA ASN A 4 61.15 -21.77 -51.45
C ASN A 4 61.26 -20.78 -50.28
N ALA A 5 60.10 -20.35 -49.76
CA ALA A 5 59.67 -20.39 -48.35
C ALA A 5 58.25 -19.75 -48.28
N ARG A 6 57.12 -20.48 -48.07
CA ARG A 6 56.56 -20.96 -46.77
C ARG A 6 56.81 -19.93 -45.66
N MET A 7 55.83 -19.39 -44.93
CA MET A 7 54.85 -20.04 -44.04
C MET A 7 54.17 -18.84 -43.29
N ILE A 8 52.88 -18.74 -42.96
CA ILE A 8 52.13 -19.44 -41.91
C ILE A 8 50.65 -19.03 -42.06
N ALA A 9 49.76 -20.02 -41.89
CA ALA A 9 48.32 -19.88 -41.84
C ALA A 9 47.83 -19.37 -40.47
N ALA A 10 46.78 -18.55 -40.47
CA ALA A 10 45.84 -18.43 -39.36
C ALA A 10 44.42 -18.58 -39.92
N ALA A 11 43.87 -19.77 -39.78
CA ALA A 11 42.46 -20.05 -40.05
C ALA A 11 41.63 -19.44 -38.91
N VAL A 12 40.87 -18.39 -39.20
CA VAL A 12 39.83 -17.89 -38.30
C VAL A 12 38.57 -18.71 -38.57
N LEU A 13 38.27 -19.61 -37.65
CA LEU A 13 37.08 -20.43 -37.60
C LEU A 13 35.86 -19.53 -37.35
N VAL A 14 34.97 -19.40 -38.35
CA VAL A 14 33.69 -18.73 -38.22
C VAL A 14 32.72 -19.67 -37.50
N PHE A 15 32.51 -19.44 -36.20
CA PHE A 15 31.37 -20.03 -35.48
C PHE A 15 30.11 -19.21 -35.78
N ALA A 16 29.18 -19.83 -36.51
CA ALA A 16 27.81 -19.37 -36.65
C ALA A 16 27.12 -19.46 -35.27
N ALA A 17 27.03 -18.34 -34.56
CA ALA A 17 26.20 -18.22 -33.37
C ALA A 17 24.75 -17.96 -33.80
N GLY A 18 23.86 -18.83 -33.33
CA GLY A 18 22.44 -18.83 -33.63
C GLY A 18 21.76 -17.49 -33.34
N LEU A 19 20.82 -17.15 -34.21
CA LEU A 19 19.88 -16.06 -34.06
C LEU A 19 19.21 -16.14 -32.68
N PRO A 20 19.19 -15.05 -31.88
CA PRO A 20 18.43 -15.06 -30.64
C PRO A 20 16.95 -15.19 -30.99
N PHE A 21 16.30 -16.16 -30.33
CA PHE A 21 14.86 -16.25 -30.20
C PHE A 21 14.28 -14.85 -29.95
N GLY A 22 13.37 -14.42 -30.82
CA GLY A 22 12.60 -13.20 -30.62
C GLY A 22 11.81 -13.32 -29.32
N PHE A 23 12.19 -12.53 -28.32
CA PHE A 23 11.27 -12.17 -27.25
C PHE A 23 10.16 -11.34 -27.89
N ALA A 24 9.02 -12.01 -28.08
CA ALA A 24 7.80 -11.41 -28.56
C ALA A 24 7.41 -10.19 -27.72
N ASP A 25 7.03 -9.12 -28.41
CA ASP A 25 6.29 -7.93 -27.98
C ASP A 25 6.24 -7.71 -26.47
N THR A 26 7.14 -6.87 -25.95
CA THR A 26 6.90 -6.22 -24.67
C THR A 26 5.84 -5.15 -24.90
N PRO A 27 4.59 -5.28 -24.41
CA PRO A 27 3.66 -4.16 -24.45
C PRO A 27 4.14 -3.17 -23.39
N THR A 28 4.98 -2.22 -23.79
CA THR A 28 5.48 -1.14 -22.93
C THR A 28 4.41 -0.07 -22.68
N THR A 29 3.30 -0.10 -23.41
CA THR A 29 2.20 0.85 -23.26
C THR A 29 1.12 0.30 -22.32
N ALA A 30 0.91 0.99 -21.20
CA ALA A 30 -0.15 0.65 -20.26
C ALA A 30 -1.53 0.81 -20.92
N LYS A 31 -2.43 -0.16 -20.67
CA LYS A 31 -3.79 -0.15 -21.23
C LYS A 31 -4.78 0.55 -20.28
N PRO A 32 -5.64 1.47 -20.77
CA PRO A 32 -6.61 2.15 -19.91
C PRO A 32 -7.67 1.20 -19.37
N ALA A 33 -8.14 1.49 -18.15
CA ALA A 33 -9.35 0.92 -17.59
C ALA A 33 -10.57 1.29 -18.44
N ALA A 34 -11.57 0.42 -18.47
CA ALA A 34 -12.80 0.64 -19.22
C ALA A 34 -13.69 1.71 -18.56
N THR A 35 -13.68 1.82 -17.24
CA THR A 35 -14.36 2.87 -16.46
C THR A 35 -13.77 2.90 -15.05
N GLY A 36 -13.37 4.06 -14.53
CA GLY A 36 -12.73 4.13 -13.21
C GLY A 36 -11.45 3.31 -13.17
N SER A 37 -11.32 2.43 -12.18
CA SER A 37 -10.29 1.38 -12.12
C SER A 37 -10.81 -0.01 -12.49
N LEU A 38 -11.89 -0.09 -13.27
CA LEU A 38 -12.46 -1.34 -13.77
C LEU A 38 -11.83 -1.70 -15.12
N PHE A 39 -11.04 -2.76 -15.14
CA PHE A 39 -10.40 -3.29 -16.33
C PHE A 39 -11.22 -4.45 -16.92
N ARG A 40 -11.33 -4.53 -18.25
CA ARG A 40 -12.01 -5.65 -18.92
C ARG A 40 -11.10 -6.87 -18.98
N PRO A 41 -11.51 -8.06 -18.50
CA PRO A 41 -10.68 -9.27 -18.59
C PRO A 41 -10.30 -9.69 -20.03
N GLY A 42 -11.15 -9.38 -21.02
CA GLY A 42 -10.86 -9.64 -22.44
C GLY A 42 -9.78 -8.74 -23.04
N ASP A 43 -9.49 -7.61 -22.40
CA ASP A 43 -8.54 -6.62 -22.90
C ASP A 43 -7.08 -6.99 -22.67
N PHE A 44 -6.81 -8.01 -21.86
CA PHE A 44 -5.48 -8.45 -21.46
C PHE A 44 -5.26 -9.91 -21.87
N LYS A 45 -4.00 -10.25 -22.17
CA LYS A 45 -3.61 -11.62 -22.49
C LYS A 45 -3.82 -12.51 -21.25
N SER A 46 -4.59 -13.57 -21.42
CA SER A 46 -4.77 -14.57 -20.36
C SER A 46 -3.47 -15.33 -20.13
N LEU A 47 -3.15 -15.57 -18.87
CA LEU A 47 -2.09 -16.46 -18.43
C LEU A 47 -2.56 -17.92 -18.34
N GLY A 48 -3.82 -18.20 -18.66
CA GLY A 48 -4.46 -19.51 -18.49
C GLY A 48 -5.30 -19.57 -17.22
N LYS A 49 -5.54 -20.77 -16.68
CA LYS A 49 -6.25 -20.97 -15.42
C LYS A 49 -5.29 -20.82 -14.23
N LEU A 50 -5.67 -20.01 -13.25
CA LEU A 50 -4.97 -19.94 -11.97
C LEU A 50 -5.64 -20.88 -10.97
N VAL A 51 -5.00 -22.00 -10.67
CA VAL A 51 -5.44 -22.93 -9.62
C VAL A 51 -4.30 -23.09 -8.63
N VAL A 52 -4.50 -22.59 -7.41
CA VAL A 52 -3.52 -22.70 -6.33
C VAL A 52 -4.13 -23.55 -5.23
N THR A 53 -3.59 -24.76 -5.05
CA THR A 53 -4.09 -25.72 -4.07
C THR A 53 -3.42 -25.54 -2.70
N SER A 54 -3.94 -26.23 -1.68
CA SER A 54 -3.37 -26.19 -0.34
C SER A 54 -1.88 -26.57 -0.33
N GLY A 55 -1.06 -25.78 0.36
CA GLY A 55 0.40 -25.96 0.42
C GLY A 55 1.16 -25.38 -0.77
N GLN A 56 0.49 -24.91 -1.83
CA GLN A 56 1.13 -24.21 -2.94
C GLN A 56 1.26 -22.71 -2.66
N THR A 57 2.25 -22.08 -3.30
CA THR A 57 2.46 -20.63 -3.26
C THR A 57 2.33 -20.04 -4.66
N ILE A 58 1.70 -18.88 -4.77
CA ILE A 58 1.74 -17.99 -5.92
C ILE A 58 2.29 -16.63 -5.45
N THR A 59 3.30 -16.13 -6.14
CA THR A 59 3.85 -14.80 -5.91
C THR A 59 3.50 -13.92 -7.10
N PHE A 60 2.83 -12.80 -6.83
CA PHE A 60 2.58 -11.72 -7.77
C PHE A 60 3.57 -10.59 -7.51
N ASP A 61 4.56 -10.45 -8.39
CA ASP A 61 5.41 -9.28 -8.43
C ASP A 61 4.75 -8.20 -9.28
N THR A 62 4.28 -7.14 -8.64
CA THR A 62 3.63 -6.00 -9.31
C THR A 62 4.64 -5.08 -10.04
N GLY A 63 5.92 -5.41 -9.95
CA GLY A 63 7.02 -4.69 -10.60
C GLY A 63 7.26 -3.31 -9.98
N SER A 64 8.08 -2.50 -10.66
CA SER A 64 8.44 -1.13 -10.29
C SER A 64 8.51 -0.24 -11.52
N SER A 65 8.91 1.03 -11.37
CA SER A 65 9.19 1.93 -12.51
C SER A 65 10.14 1.32 -13.55
N THR A 66 10.99 0.36 -13.16
CA THR A 66 11.99 -0.28 -14.02
C THR A 66 11.71 -1.76 -14.31
N THR A 67 10.75 -2.39 -13.64
CA THR A 67 10.44 -3.82 -13.83
C THR A 67 8.98 -4.08 -14.19
N GLN A 68 8.78 -5.05 -15.08
CA GLN A 68 7.46 -5.48 -15.53
C GLN A 68 6.80 -6.41 -14.50
N PRO A 69 5.45 -6.40 -14.41
CA PRO A 69 4.74 -7.33 -13.54
C PRO A 69 4.99 -8.79 -13.93
N SER A 70 5.11 -9.68 -12.95
CA SER A 70 5.28 -11.12 -13.18
C SER A 70 4.61 -11.97 -12.10
N ALA A 71 4.21 -13.18 -12.46
CA ALA A 71 3.67 -14.18 -11.55
C ALA A 71 4.60 -15.41 -11.55
N LYS A 72 4.84 -16.01 -10.37
CA LYS A 72 5.70 -17.19 -10.19
C LYS A 72 5.13 -18.14 -9.14
N GLY A 73 5.34 -19.45 -9.31
CA GLY A 73 4.86 -20.49 -8.40
C GLY A 73 3.87 -21.41 -9.11
N ALA A 74 2.64 -21.51 -8.60
CA ALA A 74 1.57 -22.33 -9.19
C ALA A 74 1.31 -22.04 -10.69
N ILE A 75 1.62 -20.82 -11.13
CA ILE A 75 1.72 -20.45 -12.54
C ILE A 75 2.93 -19.52 -12.73
N THR A 76 3.50 -19.51 -13.94
CA THR A 76 4.54 -18.55 -14.32
C THR A 76 4.10 -17.77 -15.55
N GLY A 77 4.20 -16.44 -15.49
CA GLY A 77 3.79 -15.59 -16.59
C GLY A 77 4.11 -14.12 -16.35
N GLN A 78 4.14 -13.35 -17.42
CA GLN A 78 4.32 -11.90 -17.36
C GLN A 78 2.95 -11.22 -17.31
N GLY A 79 2.74 -10.36 -16.31
CA GLY A 79 1.55 -9.52 -16.24
C GLY A 79 1.62 -8.37 -17.24
N SER A 80 0.61 -7.51 -17.20
CA SER A 80 0.51 -6.32 -18.04
C SER A 80 0.41 -5.05 -17.20
N LEU A 81 0.71 -3.91 -17.79
CA LEU A 81 0.48 -2.61 -17.16
C LEU A 81 -0.92 -2.09 -17.50
N GLY A 82 -1.67 -1.69 -16.48
CA GLY A 82 -2.94 -0.99 -16.61
C GLY A 82 -2.82 0.45 -16.14
N ILE A 83 -3.69 1.34 -16.62
CA ILE A 83 -3.79 2.72 -16.14
C ILE A 83 -5.23 3.07 -15.75
N SER A 84 -5.42 3.63 -14.55
CA SER A 84 -6.75 4.03 -14.05
C SER A 84 -7.29 5.27 -14.77
N LYS A 85 -8.56 5.62 -14.51
CA LYS A 85 -9.30 6.66 -15.23
C LYS A 85 -8.59 8.01 -15.34
N SER A 86 -7.89 8.45 -14.30
CA SER A 86 -7.19 9.75 -14.33
C SER A 86 -6.00 9.78 -15.29
N GLY A 87 -5.52 8.63 -15.75
CA GLY A 87 -4.24 8.52 -16.44
C GLY A 87 -3.03 8.69 -15.52
N LYS A 88 -3.22 8.69 -14.20
CA LYS A 88 -2.14 9.00 -13.23
C LYS A 88 -1.71 7.80 -12.39
N VAL A 89 -2.55 6.77 -12.29
CA VAL A 89 -2.27 5.58 -11.46
C VAL A 89 -2.02 4.39 -12.36
N GLN A 90 -0.82 3.80 -12.25
CA GLN A 90 -0.45 2.60 -12.98
C GLN A 90 -0.56 1.36 -12.09
N VAL A 91 -1.09 0.27 -12.64
CA VAL A 91 -1.35 -0.96 -11.88
C VAL A 91 -0.78 -2.18 -12.60
N ALA A 92 -0.49 -3.23 -11.82
CA ALA A 92 -0.09 -4.54 -12.33
C ALA A 92 -1.32 -5.41 -12.57
N VAL A 93 -1.56 -5.78 -13.82
CA VAL A 93 -2.74 -6.54 -14.25
C VAL A 93 -2.36 -7.97 -14.61
N PHE A 94 -3.02 -8.93 -13.97
CA PHE A 94 -2.89 -10.35 -14.27
C PHE A 94 -4.25 -10.90 -14.68
N ALA A 95 -4.38 -11.34 -15.94
CA ALA A 95 -5.61 -11.88 -16.47
C ALA A 95 -5.56 -13.41 -16.59
N PHE A 96 -6.66 -14.06 -16.23
CA PHE A 96 -6.80 -15.50 -16.21
C PHE A 96 -8.12 -15.92 -16.84
N ASP A 97 -8.20 -17.17 -17.28
CA ASP A 97 -9.46 -17.77 -17.74
C ASP A 97 -10.39 -18.03 -16.55
N GLU A 98 -9.81 -18.39 -15.40
CA GLU A 98 -10.50 -18.69 -14.15
C GLU A 98 -9.52 -18.50 -12.98
N ILE A 99 -10.01 -18.10 -11.81
CA ILE A 99 -9.21 -17.96 -10.59
C ILE A 99 -9.78 -18.88 -9.50
N GLN A 100 -8.96 -19.77 -8.97
CA GLN A 100 -9.28 -20.63 -7.84
C GLN A 100 -8.11 -20.65 -6.84
N LEU A 101 -8.30 -20.01 -5.69
CA LEU A 101 -7.33 -20.00 -4.60
C LEU A 101 -7.91 -20.80 -3.43
N ALA A 102 -7.38 -22.00 -3.18
CA ALA A 102 -7.92 -22.90 -2.16
C ALA A 102 -7.57 -22.48 -0.72
N GLU A 103 -8.27 -23.02 0.27
CA GLU A 103 -7.85 -22.91 1.67
C GLU A 103 -6.46 -23.56 1.84
N GLY A 104 -5.57 -22.89 2.56
CA GLY A 104 -4.17 -23.31 2.72
C GLY A 104 -3.25 -22.97 1.54
N ALA A 105 -3.75 -22.36 0.46
CA ALA A 105 -2.90 -21.74 -0.56
C ALA A 105 -2.23 -20.47 -0.01
N LYS A 106 -0.98 -20.21 -0.39
CA LYS A 106 -0.27 -18.98 -0.02
C LYS A 106 -0.23 -18.01 -1.21
N VAL A 107 -0.69 -16.79 -1.00
CA VAL A 107 -0.56 -15.69 -1.96
C VAL A 107 0.44 -14.68 -1.42
N GLU A 108 1.47 -14.39 -2.19
CA GLU A 108 2.46 -13.36 -1.88
C GLU A 108 2.36 -12.24 -2.91
N VAL A 109 2.45 -10.99 -2.45
CA VAL A 109 2.43 -9.82 -3.33
C VAL A 109 3.67 -8.99 -3.05
N THR A 110 4.43 -8.70 -4.09
CA THR A 110 5.64 -7.85 -4.04
C THR A 110 5.56 -6.74 -5.09
N GLY A 111 6.57 -5.87 -5.12
CA GLY A 111 6.61 -4.73 -6.04
C GLY A 111 5.83 -3.52 -5.50
N SER A 112 5.70 -2.48 -6.33
CA SER A 112 5.21 -1.16 -5.90
C SER A 112 3.84 -0.79 -6.47
N ARG A 113 3.30 -1.51 -7.45
CA ARG A 113 2.02 -1.17 -8.11
C ARG A 113 0.83 -1.86 -7.45
N GLY A 114 -0.37 -1.30 -7.65
CA GLY A 114 -1.60 -1.97 -7.23
C GLY A 114 -1.79 -3.30 -7.97
N LEU A 115 -2.29 -4.31 -7.27
CA LEU A 115 -2.55 -5.63 -7.83
C LEU A 115 -3.96 -5.69 -8.43
N VAL A 116 -4.06 -6.05 -9.71
CA VAL A 116 -5.32 -6.29 -10.39
C VAL A 116 -5.36 -7.73 -10.88
N LEU A 117 -6.34 -8.50 -10.39
CA LEU A 117 -6.63 -9.85 -10.83
C LEU A 117 -7.90 -9.85 -11.68
N LEU A 118 -7.77 -10.27 -12.94
CA LEU A 118 -8.89 -10.36 -13.89
C LEU A 118 -9.21 -11.83 -14.16
N SER A 119 -10.50 -12.19 -14.11
CA SER A 119 -10.99 -13.51 -14.49
C SER A 119 -12.00 -13.39 -15.63
N ARG A 120 -11.79 -14.17 -16.70
CA ARG A 120 -12.78 -14.32 -17.79
C ARG A 120 -13.94 -15.26 -17.40
N GLY A 121 -13.78 -16.02 -16.32
CA GLY A 121 -14.79 -16.89 -15.73
C GLY A 121 -15.11 -16.45 -14.31
N ALA A 122 -15.26 -17.42 -13.40
CA ALA A 122 -15.44 -17.17 -11.98
C ALA A 122 -14.10 -16.90 -11.28
N ALA A 123 -14.18 -16.28 -10.10
CA ALA A 123 -13.07 -16.15 -9.16
C ALA A 123 -13.51 -16.65 -7.78
N VAL A 124 -12.83 -17.68 -7.28
CA VAL A 124 -13.07 -18.28 -5.96
C VAL A 124 -11.84 -18.06 -5.10
N ILE A 125 -12.02 -17.34 -3.98
CA ILE A 125 -10.97 -16.95 -3.06
C ILE A 125 -11.26 -17.59 -1.70
N ASN A 126 -10.54 -18.66 -1.36
CA ASN A 126 -10.64 -19.35 -0.06
C ASN A 126 -9.36 -19.16 0.78
N THR A 127 -8.55 -18.15 0.46
CA THR A 127 -7.31 -17.82 1.17
C THR A 127 -7.23 -16.32 1.50
N THR A 128 -6.11 -15.89 2.08
CA THR A 128 -5.78 -14.49 2.33
C THR A 128 -4.96 -13.91 1.17
N ILE A 129 -5.38 -12.75 0.68
CA ILE A 129 -4.58 -11.85 -0.15
C ILE A 129 -4.28 -10.62 0.71
N ASP A 130 -3.01 -10.43 1.06
CA ASP A 130 -2.58 -9.35 1.93
C ASP A 130 -1.66 -8.38 1.18
N VAL A 131 -2.13 -7.15 1.03
CA VAL A 131 -1.39 -6.01 0.48
C VAL A 131 -1.25 -4.90 1.53
N SER A 132 -1.28 -5.23 2.83
CA SER A 132 -1.23 -4.24 3.91
C SER A 132 0.14 -3.56 4.04
N GLY A 133 0.13 -2.37 4.62
CA GLY A 133 1.33 -1.63 5.02
C GLY A 133 2.00 -2.23 6.25
N GLN A 134 3.29 -1.96 6.40
CA GLN A 134 4.12 -2.50 7.47
C GLN A 134 4.18 -1.55 8.67
N LEU A 135 4.43 -2.14 9.84
CA LEU A 135 4.74 -1.43 11.08
C LEU A 135 5.95 -0.49 10.88
N GLY A 136 5.88 0.70 11.48
CA GLY A 136 7.02 1.62 11.57
C GLY A 136 8.23 1.00 12.28
N ALA A 137 9.43 1.36 11.84
CA ALA A 137 10.65 0.90 12.48
C ALA A 137 10.87 1.57 13.85
N LYS A 138 11.21 0.73 14.84
CA LYS A 138 11.92 1.17 16.05
C LYS A 138 13.42 1.23 15.70
N GLU A 139 14.13 2.26 16.16
CA GLU A 139 15.59 2.47 16.01
C GLU A 139 16.44 1.18 15.85
N PRO A 140 17.51 1.18 15.02
CA PRO A 140 18.75 0.50 15.37
C PRO A 140 19.65 1.47 16.17
N THR A 141 20.06 1.03 17.34
CA THR A 141 21.25 1.42 18.12
C THR A 141 22.09 2.60 17.57
N ARG A 142 21.88 3.82 18.11
CA ARG A 142 22.85 4.92 18.27
C ARG A 142 23.92 5.07 17.15
N GLY A 143 23.55 4.96 15.88
CA GLY A 143 24.46 5.14 14.75
C GLY A 143 24.26 6.52 14.15
N LYS A 144 25.06 7.51 14.56
CA LYS A 144 25.15 8.77 13.78
C LYS A 144 25.79 8.43 12.44
N GLN A 145 25.13 8.73 11.32
CA GLN A 145 25.87 8.96 10.09
C GLN A 145 26.70 10.24 10.23
N ALA A 146 27.82 10.32 9.51
CA ALA A 146 28.78 11.41 9.61
C ALA A 146 28.19 12.79 9.22
N ASP A 147 27.01 12.81 8.57
CA ASP A 147 26.28 14.01 8.15
C ASP A 147 25.18 14.45 9.14
N GLY A 148 24.97 13.72 10.24
CA GLY A 148 23.95 14.03 11.25
C GLY A 148 22.54 13.53 10.93
N THR A 149 22.33 12.74 9.88
CA THR A 149 21.04 12.12 9.56
C THR A 149 20.80 10.86 10.42
N LEU A 150 19.55 10.68 10.86
CA LEU A 150 19.07 9.44 11.47
C LEU A 150 18.37 8.62 10.38
N THR A 151 18.87 7.44 10.05
CA THR A 151 18.32 6.57 8.99
C THR A 151 17.35 5.54 9.57
N ASN A 152 16.24 6.00 10.16
CA ASN A 152 15.12 5.10 10.49
C ASN A 152 14.10 5.17 9.36
N PRO A 153 14.10 4.21 8.41
CA PRO A 153 13.08 4.18 7.38
C PRO A 153 11.69 4.04 8.02
N GLY A 154 10.68 4.62 7.37
CA GLY A 154 9.28 4.35 7.71
C GLY A 154 8.92 2.87 7.63
N GLY A 155 7.77 2.53 8.18
CA GLY A 155 7.12 1.28 7.83
C GLY A 155 6.83 1.28 6.32
N LYS A 156 7.18 0.19 5.64
CA LYS A 156 6.97 0.11 4.20
C LYS A 156 5.49 0.13 3.85
N GLY A 157 5.09 0.89 2.84
CA GLY A 157 3.75 0.80 2.27
C GLY A 157 3.48 -0.58 1.66
N GLY A 158 2.21 -0.97 1.61
CA GLY A 158 1.78 -2.16 0.88
C GLY A 158 1.93 -2.01 -0.63
N PRO A 159 1.94 -3.11 -1.41
CA PRO A 159 1.96 -3.05 -2.88
C PRO A 159 0.81 -2.20 -3.43
N GLY A 160 1.14 -1.15 -4.18
CA GLY A 160 0.17 -0.16 -4.66
C GLY A 160 0.05 1.10 -3.80
N GLY A 161 0.85 1.25 -2.76
CA GLY A 161 1.12 2.55 -2.13
C GLY A 161 1.82 3.47 -3.13
N GLU A 162 1.07 4.07 -4.06
CA GLU A 162 1.59 5.10 -4.96
C GLU A 162 1.62 6.46 -4.26
N GLY A 163 2.76 7.13 -4.43
CA GLY A 163 3.22 8.21 -3.59
C GLY A 163 2.69 9.50 -4.08
N GLY A 164 1.48 9.83 -3.66
CA GLY A 164 0.96 11.17 -3.79
C GLY A 164 1.77 12.15 -2.96
N GLU A 165 2.93 12.62 -3.43
CA GLU A 165 3.63 13.71 -2.77
C GLU A 165 2.68 14.91 -2.62
N TYR A 166 2.58 15.45 -1.40
CA TYR A 166 1.80 16.66 -1.14
C TYR A 166 2.28 17.80 -2.06
N GLN A 167 1.43 18.20 -3.00
CA GLN A 167 1.61 19.28 -3.98
C GLN A 167 2.65 19.08 -5.10
N LYS A 168 3.18 17.87 -5.35
CA LYS A 168 4.23 17.72 -6.38
C LYS A 168 4.01 16.76 -7.54
N THR A 169 3.12 15.76 -7.46
CA THR A 169 2.99 14.83 -8.60
C THR A 169 1.54 14.48 -8.92
N PHE A 170 0.96 15.29 -9.83
CA PHE A 170 -0.18 14.89 -10.66
C PHE A 170 0.27 14.30 -12.00
N ALA A 171 1.58 14.10 -12.19
CA ALA A 171 2.22 13.57 -13.38
C ALA A 171 2.97 12.28 -13.00
N SER A 172 2.91 11.31 -13.91
CA SER A 172 3.19 9.88 -13.79
C SER A 172 4.66 9.49 -13.63
N ASP A 173 5.41 10.17 -12.78
CA ASP A 173 6.64 9.58 -12.24
C ASP A 173 6.29 8.95 -10.89
N PRO A 174 6.01 7.64 -10.81
CA PRO A 174 5.98 6.97 -9.52
C PRO A 174 7.31 7.30 -8.84
N PRO A 175 7.31 7.93 -7.64
CA PRO A 175 8.56 8.24 -6.98
C PRO A 175 9.37 6.94 -6.85
N PRO A 176 10.72 7.01 -6.95
CA PRO A 176 11.55 5.86 -6.72
C PRO A 176 11.24 5.32 -5.33
N GLU A 177 10.61 4.15 -5.30
CA GLU A 177 10.36 3.33 -4.12
C GLU A 177 9.42 3.97 -3.07
N ASN A 178 8.20 3.40 -3.00
CA ASN A 178 7.29 3.37 -1.86
C ASN A 178 6.50 4.63 -1.48
N GLY A 179 5.46 4.88 -2.27
CA GLY A 179 4.51 5.96 -2.07
C GLY A 179 3.50 5.86 -0.93
N GLY A 180 3.55 4.78 -0.15
CA GLY A 180 2.82 4.66 1.11
C GLY A 180 3.74 4.60 2.31
N ASP A 181 5.05 4.83 2.18
CA ASP A 181 5.97 4.67 3.30
C ASP A 181 5.70 5.64 4.43
N GLY A 182 5.85 5.14 5.66
CA GLY A 182 5.88 6.00 6.83
C GLY A 182 6.99 7.05 6.74
N GLY A 183 6.79 8.17 7.40
CA GLY A 183 7.80 9.22 7.46
C GLY A 183 8.96 8.74 8.32
N PRO A 184 10.21 8.93 7.88
CA PRO A 184 11.34 8.69 8.76
C PRO A 184 11.35 9.72 9.89
N ALA A 185 11.89 9.30 11.02
CA ALA A 185 12.05 10.21 12.15
C ALA A 185 13.30 11.08 12.01
N MET A 186 13.29 12.32 12.54
CA MET A 186 14.52 13.14 12.57
C MET A 186 14.66 14.05 13.80
N LYS A 187 15.92 14.44 14.01
CA LYS A 187 16.49 15.09 15.21
C LYS A 187 16.15 16.58 15.42
N ASP A 188 15.45 17.23 14.50
CA ASP A 188 14.95 18.60 14.69
C ASP A 188 13.64 18.87 13.93
N ASN A 189 13.25 17.95 13.04
CA ASN A 189 12.07 17.99 12.18
C ASN A 189 11.64 16.55 11.90
N GLY A 190 10.40 16.14 12.18
CA GLY A 190 9.89 14.85 11.65
C GLY A 190 9.70 14.94 10.14
N ARG A 191 9.84 13.87 9.37
CA ARG A 191 9.40 13.88 7.95
C ARG A 191 7.95 13.38 7.85
N PRO A 192 7.15 13.97 6.96
CA PRO A 192 5.85 13.40 6.61
C PRO A 192 6.07 12.01 6.00
N GLY A 193 5.08 11.12 6.14
CA GLY A 193 5.01 9.91 5.34
C GLY A 193 4.85 10.23 3.86
N HIS A 194 5.25 9.28 3.02
CA HIS A 194 5.02 9.33 1.58
C HIS A 194 3.51 9.09 1.30
N GLY A 195 2.99 9.75 0.26
CA GLY A 195 1.55 9.79 -0.06
C GLY A 195 0.87 11.08 0.41
N TYR A 196 -0.44 11.20 0.17
CA TYR A 196 -1.24 12.44 0.35
C TYR A 196 -1.44 12.84 1.83
N GLY A 197 -0.69 12.25 2.76
CA GLY A 197 -0.31 12.93 3.99
C GLY A 197 0.01 12.01 5.16
N ALA A 198 0.97 12.45 5.95
CA ALA A 198 0.69 12.95 7.30
C ALA A 198 1.28 14.37 7.38
N GLY A 199 0.64 15.29 8.09
CA GLY A 199 1.06 16.69 8.13
C GLY A 199 2.45 16.88 8.73
N PHE A 200 3.19 17.82 8.14
CA PHE A 200 4.52 18.25 8.59
C PHE A 200 4.40 19.52 9.43
N ASN A 201 5.14 19.61 10.54
CA ASN A 201 5.37 20.89 11.21
C ASN A 201 6.88 21.16 11.27
N GLN A 202 7.29 22.20 10.57
CA GLN A 202 8.67 22.65 10.50
C GLN A 202 9.01 23.28 11.85
N ARG A 203 9.92 22.66 12.63
CA ARG A 203 10.41 23.12 13.94
C ARG A 203 9.40 23.04 15.09
N VAL A 204 9.09 21.84 15.57
CA VAL A 204 8.54 21.71 16.93
C VAL A 204 9.69 21.47 17.91
N LYS A 205 10.04 22.49 18.71
CA LYS A 205 10.97 22.33 19.84
C LYS A 205 10.23 21.59 20.98
N GLY A 206 10.82 20.52 21.51
CA GLY A 206 10.21 19.59 22.47
C GLY A 206 9.42 18.49 21.79
N GLY A 207 9.87 17.24 21.94
CA GLY A 207 9.44 16.10 21.12
C GLY A 207 7.93 15.95 20.88
N THR A 208 7.58 15.64 19.63
CA THR A 208 6.20 15.46 19.15
C THR A 208 6.04 14.15 18.41
N GLY A 209 4.87 13.52 18.56
CA GLY A 209 4.51 12.34 17.78
C GLY A 209 4.16 12.70 16.33
N GLY A 210 4.15 11.70 15.46
CA GLY A 210 3.76 11.84 14.06
C GLY A 210 2.25 11.82 13.86
N GLY A 211 1.73 12.66 12.95
CA GLY A 211 0.32 12.58 12.50
C GLY A 211 0.03 11.31 11.72
N GLY A 212 -1.23 10.87 11.72
CA GLY A 212 -1.66 9.68 10.98
C GLY A 212 -1.76 9.89 9.47
N GLY A 213 -1.60 8.79 8.73
CA GLY A 213 -1.84 8.68 7.30
C GLY A 213 -3.31 8.97 6.96
N ALA A 214 -3.61 9.31 5.72
CA ALA A 214 -4.99 9.49 5.24
C ALA A 214 -5.21 8.71 3.95
N TYR A 215 -6.42 8.25 3.71
CA TYR A 215 -6.93 7.69 2.45
C TYR A 215 -8.31 7.18 2.79
N GLY A 216 -9.38 7.57 2.08
CA GLY A 216 -10.75 7.24 2.50
C GLY A 216 -11.24 8.08 3.69
N GLY A 217 -10.50 8.07 4.79
CA GLY A 217 -10.65 8.90 5.98
C GLY A 217 -9.48 9.85 6.21
N THR A 218 -9.67 10.84 7.09
CA THR A 218 -8.62 11.74 7.57
C THR A 218 -7.74 11.03 8.59
N GLY A 219 -6.44 11.34 8.58
CA GLY A 219 -5.55 10.92 9.65
C GLY A 219 -5.82 11.67 10.94
N GLY A 220 -5.54 11.04 12.08
CA GLY A 220 -5.58 11.65 13.39
C GLY A 220 -4.37 12.55 13.63
N ASP A 221 -4.59 13.66 14.33
CA ASP A 221 -3.51 14.52 14.80
C ASP A 221 -2.70 13.80 15.90
N ALA A 222 -1.39 14.03 15.92
CA ALA A 222 -0.54 13.60 17.02
C ALA A 222 -0.89 14.31 18.33
N SER A 223 -0.44 13.76 19.47
CA SER A 223 -0.54 14.48 20.73
C SER A 223 0.36 15.71 20.73
N GLU A 224 -0.04 16.75 21.46
CA GLU A 224 0.88 17.84 21.80
C GLU A 224 2.04 17.28 22.65
N GLY A 225 3.27 17.71 22.36
CA GLY A 225 4.40 17.41 23.22
C GLY A 225 4.19 18.05 24.61
N SER A 226 4.51 17.32 25.68
CA SER A 226 4.27 17.71 27.09
C SER A 226 4.94 19.01 27.56
N GLY A 227 5.59 19.76 26.66
CA GLY A 227 6.25 21.03 26.92
C GLY A 227 5.55 22.31 26.53
N ASN A 228 4.36 22.22 25.97
CA ASN A 228 3.60 23.37 25.50
C ASN A 228 2.31 23.63 26.30
N VAL A 229 2.21 23.15 27.55
CA VAL A 229 1.10 23.48 28.46
C VAL A 229 0.93 25.01 28.52
N GLY A 230 -0.17 25.53 27.97
CA GLY A 230 -0.48 26.97 27.92
C GLY A 230 0.02 27.73 26.68
N LYS A 231 0.54 27.06 25.65
CA LYS A 231 0.88 27.65 24.33
C LYS A 231 -0.02 27.07 23.24
N PRO A 232 -0.24 27.76 22.09
CA PRO A 232 -1.05 27.22 21.02
C PRO A 232 -0.55 25.83 20.57
N PRO A 233 -1.45 24.89 20.25
CA PRO A 233 -1.11 23.51 19.91
C PRO A 233 -0.06 23.44 18.80
N HIS A 234 1.05 22.76 19.04
CA HIS A 234 1.99 22.34 17.99
C HIS A 234 1.87 20.84 17.71
N ALA A 235 0.64 20.31 17.70
CA ALA A 235 0.37 18.94 17.28
C ALA A 235 0.67 18.79 15.78
N MET A 236 1.28 17.67 15.38
CA MET A 236 1.42 17.34 13.96
C MET A 236 0.05 16.95 13.41
N PRO A 237 -0.50 17.69 12.43
CA PRO A 237 -1.82 17.38 11.91
C PRO A 237 -1.81 16.07 11.14
N GLY A 238 -2.91 15.34 11.19
CA GLY A 238 -3.11 14.16 10.35
C GLY A 238 -3.26 14.52 8.86
N GLY A 239 -3.13 13.51 7.99
CA GLY A 239 -3.39 13.66 6.56
C GLY A 239 -4.84 14.02 6.24
N LYS A 240 -5.07 14.63 5.07
CA LYS A 240 -6.42 14.90 4.55
C LYS A 240 -6.89 13.79 3.62
N THR A 241 -8.18 13.52 3.61
CA THR A 241 -8.80 12.52 2.72
C THR A 241 -8.56 12.86 1.24
N TYR A 242 -8.27 11.83 0.44
CA TYR A 242 -8.15 11.90 -1.03
C TYR A 242 -8.77 10.68 -1.71
N GLY A 243 -8.82 10.71 -3.04
CA GLY A 243 -9.54 9.74 -3.86
C GLY A 243 -11.05 9.84 -3.72
N ASP A 244 -11.78 8.94 -4.37
CA ASP A 244 -13.24 8.87 -4.36
C ASP A 244 -13.71 7.47 -3.94
N ALA A 245 -14.90 7.41 -3.33
CA ALA A 245 -15.47 6.16 -2.85
C ALA A 245 -15.74 5.12 -3.96
N PRO A 246 -16.12 5.51 -5.20
CA PRO A 246 -16.23 4.58 -6.32
C PRO A 246 -14.90 3.97 -6.79
N LEU A 247 -13.75 4.43 -6.28
CA LEU A 247 -12.42 4.03 -6.74
C LEU A 247 -12.24 4.27 -8.24
N SER A 248 -12.40 5.53 -8.66
CA SER A 248 -12.07 5.96 -10.03
C SER A 248 -10.58 5.77 -10.34
N ASP A 249 -9.74 5.82 -9.30
CA ASP A 249 -8.33 5.53 -9.33
C ASP A 249 -7.95 4.60 -8.16
N LEU A 250 -7.18 3.56 -8.46
CA LEU A 250 -6.81 2.51 -7.51
C LEU A 250 -5.56 2.90 -6.72
N PHE A 251 -5.65 4.01 -5.98
CA PHE A 251 -4.59 4.47 -5.09
C PHE A 251 -4.40 3.52 -3.89
N GLY A 252 -3.18 3.39 -3.42
CA GLY A 252 -2.91 2.91 -2.06
C GLY A 252 -3.09 4.00 -1.00
N GLY A 253 -3.03 3.56 0.25
CA GLY A 253 -2.96 4.40 1.43
C GLY A 253 -1.62 5.12 1.55
N SER A 254 -1.62 6.23 2.28
CA SER A 254 -0.42 6.99 2.64
C SER A 254 0.15 6.53 3.97
N GLY A 255 1.46 6.71 4.15
CA GLY A 255 2.13 6.44 5.41
C GLY A 255 1.83 7.50 6.47
N GLY A 256 1.91 7.11 7.74
CA GLY A 256 1.91 8.04 8.86
C GLY A 256 3.23 8.79 8.99
N ALA A 257 3.26 9.94 9.66
CA ALA A 257 4.50 10.71 9.85
C ALA A 257 5.41 10.06 10.89
N GLY A 258 6.71 10.29 10.74
CA GLY A 258 7.69 10.00 11.77
C GLY A 258 7.64 11.03 12.90
N ALA A 259 8.08 10.61 14.08
CA ALA A 259 8.18 11.52 15.23
C ALA A 259 9.32 12.54 15.07
N SER A 260 9.26 13.60 15.88
CA SER A 260 10.30 14.61 15.98
C SER A 260 10.77 14.74 17.43
N ASN A 261 12.06 15.00 17.62
CA ASN A 261 12.60 15.54 18.88
C ASN A 261 13.66 16.60 18.59
N ASP A 262 14.05 17.39 19.58
CA ASP A 262 15.10 18.42 19.52
C ASP A 262 16.39 17.99 20.26
N ARG A 263 16.45 16.72 20.69
CA ARG A 263 17.50 16.15 21.54
C ARG A 263 17.89 14.76 21.04
N ASN A 264 19.08 14.26 21.42
CA ASN A 264 19.62 12.95 21.00
C ASN A 264 18.83 11.71 21.54
N PHE A 265 17.49 11.75 21.59
CA PHE A 265 16.67 10.62 22.03
C PHE A 265 16.21 9.75 20.86
N SER A 266 15.84 8.52 21.20
CA SER A 266 15.22 7.57 20.30
C SER A 266 13.87 8.07 19.78
N VAL A 267 13.72 8.09 18.46
CA VAL A 267 12.49 8.50 17.75
C VAL A 267 11.92 7.32 16.97
N ALA A 268 10.62 7.34 16.72
CA ALA A 268 9.93 6.27 16.00
C ALA A 268 9.44 6.75 14.62
N SER A 269 9.51 5.88 13.62
CA SER A 269 8.98 6.18 12.29
C SER A 269 7.48 5.85 12.17
N GLY A 270 6.82 6.46 11.19
CA GLY A 270 5.40 6.19 10.93
C GLY A 270 5.16 4.81 10.32
N GLY A 271 3.93 4.32 10.41
CA GLY A 271 3.51 3.09 9.73
C GLY A 271 3.24 3.32 8.24
N GLY A 272 3.42 2.27 7.43
CA GLY A 272 3.15 2.34 5.99
C GLY A 272 1.65 2.32 5.66
N GLY A 273 1.23 2.94 4.58
CA GLY A 273 -0.14 2.87 4.07
C GLY A 273 -0.45 1.51 3.44
N GLY A 274 -1.73 1.12 3.46
CA GLY A 274 -2.21 -0.09 2.81
C GLY A 274 -2.07 -0.04 1.29
N GLY A 275 -1.94 -1.20 0.66
CA GLY A 275 -1.82 -1.34 -0.79
C GLY A 275 -3.14 -1.22 -1.54
N ALA A 276 -3.12 -1.59 -2.81
CA ALA A 276 -4.29 -1.55 -3.69
C ALA A 276 -4.54 -2.93 -4.30
N LEU A 277 -5.77 -3.44 -4.18
CA LEU A 277 -6.22 -4.70 -4.75
C LEU A 277 -7.50 -4.49 -5.56
N ALA A 278 -7.54 -4.99 -6.78
CA ALA A 278 -8.77 -5.15 -7.55
C ALA A 278 -8.95 -6.60 -8.01
N ILE A 279 -10.16 -7.13 -7.87
CA ILE A 279 -10.56 -8.41 -8.45
C ILE A 279 -11.78 -8.16 -9.33
N VAL A 280 -11.65 -8.45 -10.63
CA VAL A 280 -12.72 -8.30 -11.60
C VAL A 280 -12.98 -9.64 -12.28
N ALA A 281 -14.23 -10.09 -12.31
CA ALA A 281 -14.61 -11.34 -12.94
C ALA A 281 -15.81 -11.16 -13.87
N LEU A 282 -15.78 -11.82 -15.03
CA LEU A 282 -16.96 -11.88 -15.92
C LEU A 282 -18.03 -12.85 -15.40
N GLY A 283 -17.62 -13.85 -14.61
CA GLY A 283 -18.51 -14.75 -13.87
C GLY A 283 -18.89 -14.19 -12.49
N GLY A 284 -18.81 -14.99 -11.43
CA GLY A 284 -19.00 -14.53 -10.05
C GLY A 284 -17.68 -14.44 -9.28
N ILE A 285 -17.64 -13.59 -8.26
CA ILE A 285 -16.58 -13.57 -7.24
C ILE A 285 -17.15 -14.18 -5.96
N THR A 286 -16.47 -15.20 -5.40
CA THR A 286 -16.85 -15.82 -4.13
C THR A 286 -15.67 -15.83 -3.17
N PHE A 287 -15.87 -15.24 -2.00
CA PHE A 287 -14.97 -15.32 -0.85
C PHE A 287 -15.48 -16.39 0.12
N GLY A 288 -14.63 -17.39 0.42
CA GLY A 288 -14.91 -18.47 1.37
C GLY A 288 -14.93 -18.00 2.83
N GLU A 289 -15.40 -18.86 3.74
CA GLU A 289 -15.69 -18.52 5.15
C GLU A 289 -14.48 -18.02 5.97
N LYS A 290 -13.25 -18.29 5.54
CA LYS A 290 -12.01 -17.80 6.21
C LYS A 290 -11.14 -16.95 5.30
N SER A 291 -11.67 -16.58 4.13
CA SER A 291 -10.93 -15.80 3.16
C SER A 291 -10.79 -14.35 3.61
N LYS A 292 -9.67 -13.73 3.23
CA LYS A 292 -9.39 -12.34 3.59
C LYS A 292 -8.80 -11.59 2.40
N ALA A 293 -9.24 -10.36 2.20
CA ALA A 293 -8.54 -9.38 1.39
C ALA A 293 -8.17 -8.21 2.30
N LEU A 294 -6.87 -7.98 2.49
CA LEU A 294 -6.35 -7.01 3.45
C LEU A 294 -5.55 -5.93 2.71
N ALA A 295 -5.92 -4.69 2.93
CA ALA A 295 -5.21 -3.50 2.50
C ALA A 295 -5.09 -2.56 3.71
N ASP A 296 -4.71 -3.10 4.87
CA ASP A 296 -4.69 -2.32 6.12
C ASP A 296 -3.46 -1.41 6.17
N GLY A 297 -3.60 -0.29 6.87
CA GLY A 297 -2.49 0.58 7.22
C GLY A 297 -1.64 -0.04 8.32
N GLY A 298 -0.33 0.10 8.19
CA GLY A 298 0.64 -0.30 9.18
C GLY A 298 0.59 0.59 10.43
N PRO A 299 0.80 0.02 11.63
CA PRO A 299 0.86 0.81 12.85
C PRO A 299 2.13 1.69 12.90
N GLY A 300 2.03 2.83 13.58
CA GLY A 300 3.17 3.69 13.90
C GLY A 300 4.08 3.05 14.93
N ALA A 301 5.38 3.34 14.88
CA ALA A 301 6.31 2.79 15.85
C ALA A 301 6.10 3.40 17.25
N VAL A 302 6.21 2.54 18.26
CA VAL A 302 6.14 2.92 19.68
C VAL A 302 7.52 3.31 20.21
N ASN A 303 7.67 4.52 20.74
CA ASN A 303 8.88 5.03 21.39
C ASN A 303 8.55 6.20 22.35
N LYS A 304 9.55 6.94 22.85
CA LYS A 304 9.33 8.18 23.60
C LYS A 304 8.61 9.24 22.74
N ALA A 305 9.04 9.40 21.49
CA ALA A 305 8.31 10.15 20.47
C ALA A 305 7.87 9.15 19.38
N CYS A 306 6.56 8.93 19.26
CA CYS A 306 5.95 7.88 18.45
C CYS A 306 5.59 8.31 17.03
N GLY A 307 5.63 7.36 16.09
CA GLY A 307 5.15 7.59 14.72
C GLY A 307 3.62 7.49 14.62
N GLY A 308 3.05 8.17 13.63
CA GLY A 308 1.64 8.02 13.28
C GLY A 308 1.38 6.71 12.53
N GLY A 309 0.15 6.20 12.60
CA GLY A 309 -0.27 5.02 11.83
C GLY A 309 -0.50 5.37 10.36
N GLY A 310 -0.23 4.44 9.43
CA GLY A 310 -0.55 4.59 8.01
C GLY A 310 -2.06 4.43 7.76
N SER A 311 -2.58 4.97 6.66
CA SER A 311 -3.98 4.77 6.30
C SER A 311 -4.23 3.41 5.67
N GLY A 312 -5.48 2.95 5.70
CA GLY A 312 -5.91 1.82 4.87
C GLY A 312 -5.73 2.12 3.38
N GLY A 313 -5.77 1.08 2.56
CA GLY A 313 -5.64 1.13 1.10
C GLY A 313 -6.95 0.89 0.37
N ALA A 314 -6.87 0.37 -0.86
CA ALA A 314 -8.04 0.19 -1.74
C ALA A 314 -8.35 -1.29 -1.98
N ILE A 315 -9.63 -1.66 -1.88
CA ILE A 315 -10.14 -2.95 -2.36
C ILE A 315 -11.30 -2.69 -3.32
N LEU A 316 -11.16 -3.16 -4.55
CA LEU A 316 -12.21 -3.12 -5.56
C LEU A 316 -12.63 -4.54 -5.94
N LEU A 317 -13.92 -4.86 -5.86
CA LEU A 317 -14.48 -6.10 -6.39
C LEU A 317 -15.52 -5.76 -7.46
N ALA A 318 -15.48 -6.43 -8.60
CA ALA A 318 -16.46 -6.18 -9.65
C ALA A 318 -16.80 -7.45 -10.44
N ALA A 319 -18.07 -7.87 -10.36
CA ALA A 319 -18.59 -9.02 -11.10
C ALA A 319 -20.13 -9.00 -11.10
N PRO A 320 -20.81 -9.68 -12.03
CA PRO A 320 -22.26 -9.91 -11.97
C PRO A 320 -22.78 -10.29 -10.57
N THR A 321 -22.07 -11.18 -9.87
CA THR A 321 -22.38 -11.59 -8.49
C THR A 321 -21.11 -11.55 -7.65
N VAL A 322 -21.19 -10.93 -6.47
CA VAL A 322 -20.14 -10.96 -5.44
C VAL A 322 -20.73 -11.57 -4.18
N VAL A 323 -20.13 -12.66 -3.70
CA VAL A 323 -20.57 -13.38 -2.50
C VAL A 323 -19.46 -13.38 -1.47
N LEU A 324 -19.73 -12.79 -0.30
CA LEU A 324 -18.91 -12.90 0.89
C LEU A 324 -19.58 -13.92 1.82
N LYS A 325 -18.99 -15.11 1.97
CA LYS A 325 -19.52 -16.10 2.92
C LYS A 325 -19.33 -15.61 4.36
N PRO A 326 -20.18 -16.03 5.32
CA PRO A 326 -19.99 -15.70 6.73
C PRO A 326 -18.56 -16.00 7.20
N GLY A 327 -17.93 -15.04 7.86
CA GLY A 327 -16.53 -15.12 8.32
C GLY A 327 -15.47 -14.61 7.34
N SER A 328 -15.82 -14.37 6.07
CA SER A 328 -14.92 -13.67 5.14
C SER A 328 -14.71 -12.20 5.54
N VAL A 329 -13.52 -11.65 5.25
CA VAL A 329 -13.16 -10.28 5.62
C VAL A 329 -12.55 -9.51 4.44
N LEU A 330 -13.10 -8.33 4.16
CA LEU A 330 -12.47 -7.28 3.36
C LEU A 330 -12.07 -6.15 4.31
N SER A 331 -10.77 -5.87 4.45
CA SER A 331 -10.28 -4.87 5.39
C SER A 331 -9.39 -3.85 4.70
N ALA A 332 -9.71 -2.58 4.92
CA ALA A 332 -8.88 -1.44 4.60
C ALA A 332 -8.85 -0.52 5.83
N ARG A 333 -8.52 -1.06 6.99
CA ARG A 333 -8.47 -0.33 8.25
C ARG A 333 -7.22 0.57 8.30
N GLY A 334 -7.34 1.73 8.94
CA GLY A 334 -6.18 2.56 9.27
C GLY A 334 -5.34 1.97 10.41
N GLY A 335 -4.02 2.11 10.33
CA GLY A 335 -3.09 1.66 11.35
C GLY A 335 -3.15 2.51 12.62
N ASP A 336 -2.89 1.90 13.76
CA ASP A 336 -2.87 2.61 15.04
C ASP A 336 -1.61 3.47 15.17
N GLY A 337 -1.72 4.65 15.79
CA GLY A 337 -0.58 5.48 16.13
C GLY A 337 0.23 4.88 17.29
N GLY A 338 1.54 5.13 17.31
CA GLY A 338 2.37 4.66 18.42
C GLY A 338 2.00 5.37 19.72
N ASP A 339 1.94 4.63 20.84
CA ASP A 339 1.61 5.20 22.14
C ASP A 339 2.87 5.45 22.99
N GLY A 340 3.14 6.72 23.27
CA GLY A 340 4.28 7.15 24.08
C GLY A 340 3.93 7.33 25.56
N GLY A 341 2.79 6.79 26.03
CA GLY A 341 2.04 7.11 27.24
C GLY A 341 2.78 7.40 28.57
N PRO A 342 2.04 7.72 29.65
CA PRO A 342 2.62 8.20 30.91
C PRO A 342 3.64 7.23 31.57
N ALA A 343 3.54 5.93 31.29
CA ALA A 343 4.51 4.93 31.76
C ALA A 343 5.88 5.03 31.06
N VAL A 344 5.93 5.42 29.78
CA VAL A 344 7.18 5.70 29.05
C VAL A 344 7.77 7.04 29.51
N ALA A 345 6.91 7.99 29.88
CA ALA A 345 7.31 9.24 30.53
C ALA A 345 7.88 9.02 31.96
N ALA A 346 7.40 8.01 32.70
CA ALA A 346 7.89 7.67 34.05
C ALA A 346 9.32 7.08 34.08
N GLN A 347 9.80 6.54 32.96
CA GLN A 347 11.19 6.07 32.80
C GLN A 347 12.19 7.21 32.53
N ILE A 348 11.71 8.45 32.48
CA ILE A 348 12.53 9.65 32.27
C ILE A 348 12.94 10.20 33.65
N LYS A 349 14.26 10.32 33.89
CA LYS A 349 14.80 10.83 35.16
C LYS A 349 14.14 12.15 35.57
N PRO A 350 13.90 12.40 36.87
CA PRO A 350 13.25 13.62 37.37
C PRO A 350 13.89 14.93 36.88
N GLU A 351 15.18 14.90 36.63
CA GLU A 351 16.03 15.99 36.13
C GLU A 351 15.75 16.34 34.65
N ILE A 352 15.12 15.41 33.92
CA ILE A 352 14.73 15.46 32.50
C ILE A 352 13.20 15.61 32.38
N ARG A 353 12.46 15.92 33.49
CA ARG A 353 10.99 16.06 33.53
C ARG A 353 10.38 17.18 32.69
N ARG A 354 11.18 17.80 31.84
CA ARG A 354 10.68 18.68 30.79
C ARG A 354 10.68 17.90 29.46
N ARG A 355 9.49 17.49 28.99
CA ARG A 355 8.99 17.76 27.62
C ARG A 355 9.22 16.80 26.43
N ASP A 356 9.33 15.47 26.60
CA ASP A 356 9.80 14.61 25.48
C ASP A 356 8.96 13.37 25.14
N SER A 357 7.71 13.27 25.61
CA SER A 357 6.82 12.15 25.28
C SER A 357 5.68 12.62 24.36
N GLY A 358 5.56 12.01 23.17
CA GLY A 358 4.51 12.32 22.19
C GLY A 358 3.95 11.06 21.56
N SER A 359 2.62 11.00 21.46
CA SER A 359 1.87 9.89 20.86
C SER A 359 1.52 10.20 19.40
N GLY A 360 1.56 9.17 18.57
CA GLY A 360 1.20 9.27 17.16
C GLY A 360 -0.32 9.26 16.97
N GLY A 361 -0.78 9.98 15.95
CA GLY A 361 -2.17 9.93 15.50
C GLY A 361 -2.50 8.63 14.76
N GLY A 362 -3.76 8.19 14.84
CA GLY A 362 -4.23 7.01 14.11
C GLY A 362 -4.39 7.29 12.62
N GLY A 363 -4.13 6.30 11.75
CA GLY A 363 -4.32 6.43 10.31
C GLY A 363 -5.81 6.43 9.92
N GLY A 364 -6.17 7.13 8.84
CA GLY A 364 -7.52 7.09 8.28
C GLY A 364 -7.86 5.71 7.70
N GLY A 365 -9.12 5.29 7.81
CA GLY A 365 -9.59 4.05 7.16
C GLY A 365 -9.70 4.23 5.65
N GLY A 366 -9.36 3.20 4.87
CA GLY A 366 -9.27 3.20 3.42
C GLY A 366 -10.60 3.09 2.67
N ARG A 367 -10.58 2.50 1.47
CA ARG A 367 -11.73 2.48 0.57
C ARG A 367 -12.03 1.08 0.05
N ILE A 368 -13.28 0.67 0.15
CA ILE A 368 -13.77 -0.60 -0.39
C ILE A 368 -14.93 -0.31 -1.34
N ALA A 369 -14.84 -0.74 -2.60
CA ALA A 369 -15.90 -0.61 -3.58
C ALA A 369 -16.29 -1.99 -4.14
N ILE A 370 -17.59 -2.29 -4.16
CA ILE A 370 -18.15 -3.51 -4.75
C ILE A 370 -19.10 -3.12 -5.87
N TYR A 371 -18.92 -3.70 -7.05
CA TYR A 371 -19.79 -3.55 -8.21
C TYR A 371 -20.46 -4.88 -8.54
N SER A 372 -21.78 -4.98 -8.38
CA SER A 372 -22.53 -6.21 -8.68
C SER A 372 -23.96 -5.97 -9.19
N ASN A 373 -24.61 -7.00 -9.77
CA ASN A 373 -26.00 -6.91 -10.23
C ASN A 373 -26.99 -7.08 -9.07
N ALA A 374 -26.62 -7.89 -8.08
CA ALA A 374 -27.37 -8.02 -6.85
C ALA A 374 -26.92 -6.90 -5.91
N ASN A 375 -27.83 -6.03 -5.48
CA ASN A 375 -27.48 -4.96 -4.54
C ASN A 375 -26.86 -5.56 -3.28
N PHE A 376 -25.57 -5.28 -3.03
CA PHE A 376 -24.86 -5.75 -1.85
C PHE A 376 -25.41 -5.03 -0.60
N ALA A 377 -25.81 -3.76 -0.75
CA ALA A 377 -26.67 -2.97 0.13
C ALA A 377 -27.14 -1.69 -0.60
N ALA A 378 -28.36 -1.71 -1.18
CA ALA A 378 -29.05 -0.56 -1.81
C ALA A 378 -28.16 0.40 -2.66
N ALA A 379 -28.06 0.11 -3.97
CA ALA A 379 -27.20 0.76 -4.97
C ALA A 379 -26.94 2.28 -4.83
N GLY A 380 -25.68 2.66 -5.05
CA GLY A 380 -25.26 4.02 -5.41
C GLY A 380 -25.00 4.97 -4.25
N LYS A 381 -24.72 4.44 -3.04
CA LYS A 381 -24.51 5.26 -1.84
C LYS A 381 -23.16 4.99 -1.20
N ASN A 382 -22.47 6.06 -0.84
CA ASN A 382 -21.35 6.00 0.10
C ASN A 382 -21.92 5.64 1.47
N GLN A 383 -21.53 4.49 2.01
CA GLN A 383 -21.95 4.04 3.33
C GLN A 383 -20.90 4.44 4.38
N THR A 384 -21.38 4.93 5.52
CA THR A 384 -20.57 5.16 6.73
C THR A 384 -20.45 3.88 7.53
N GLU A 385 -19.41 3.73 8.38
CA GLU A 385 -19.12 2.52 9.20
C GLU A 385 -20.35 1.87 9.85
N THR A 386 -21.30 2.67 10.36
CA THR A 386 -22.55 2.18 10.98
C THR A 386 -23.54 1.48 10.04
N LYS A 387 -23.33 1.56 8.73
CA LYS A 387 -24.15 0.93 7.67
C LYS A 387 -23.32 -0.01 6.78
N VAL A 388 -22.08 -0.29 7.17
CA VAL A 388 -21.21 -1.21 6.43
C VAL A 388 -21.64 -2.65 6.73
N PRO A 389 -21.80 -3.51 5.71
CA PRO A 389 -22.12 -4.92 5.91
C PRO A 389 -21.08 -5.65 6.78
N GLU A 390 -21.53 -6.70 7.46
CA GLU A 390 -20.63 -7.60 8.19
C GLU A 390 -19.53 -8.16 7.26
N GLY A 391 -18.30 -8.26 7.78
CA GLY A 391 -17.14 -8.70 7.02
C GLY A 391 -16.44 -7.57 6.24
N ILE A 392 -16.98 -6.35 6.19
CA ILE A 392 -16.31 -5.20 5.58
C ILE A 392 -15.81 -4.25 6.68
N VAL A 393 -14.52 -3.92 6.64
CA VAL A 393 -13.84 -3.10 7.66
C VAL A 393 -13.14 -1.92 6.98
N VAL A 394 -13.60 -0.70 7.26
CA VAL A 394 -13.02 0.56 6.75
C VAL A 394 -12.75 1.55 7.88
N THR A 395 -12.45 1.03 9.08
CA THR A 395 -12.35 1.86 10.29
C THR A 395 -11.07 2.67 10.31
N GLY A 396 -11.10 3.83 10.97
CA GLY A 396 -9.88 4.54 11.33
C GLY A 396 -9.04 3.75 12.35
N GLY A 397 -7.74 4.01 12.37
CA GLY A 397 -6.83 3.55 13.40
C GLY A 397 -6.94 4.39 14.68
N LYS A 398 -6.56 3.80 15.80
CA LYS A 398 -6.56 4.48 17.10
C LYS A 398 -5.34 5.37 17.27
N GLY A 399 -5.54 6.57 17.80
CA GLY A 399 -4.44 7.40 18.26
C GLY A 399 -3.81 6.80 19.51
N GLY A 400 -2.51 7.06 19.72
CA GLY A 400 -1.89 6.82 21.01
C GLY A 400 -2.43 7.77 22.08
N SER A 401 -1.96 7.66 23.33
CA SER A 401 -2.46 8.47 24.45
C SER A 401 -2.43 9.97 24.14
N MET A 402 -3.59 10.63 24.23
CA MET A 402 -3.79 12.06 23.93
C MET A 402 -3.58 12.48 22.45
N ALA A 403 -3.37 11.53 21.54
CA ALA A 403 -3.48 11.77 20.11
C ALA A 403 -4.92 11.49 19.64
N LYS A 404 -5.25 11.92 18.41
CA LYS A 404 -6.57 11.67 17.84
C LYS A 404 -6.58 10.37 17.05
N ASP A 405 -7.73 9.72 17.05
CA ASP A 405 -8.06 8.63 16.14
C ASP A 405 -8.11 9.15 14.70
N GLY A 406 -7.80 8.28 13.74
CA GLY A 406 -8.14 8.50 12.35
C GLY A 406 -9.64 8.40 12.13
N SER A 407 -10.17 9.10 11.12
CA SER A 407 -11.57 8.93 10.74
C SER A 407 -11.73 7.64 9.93
N ASN A 408 -12.95 7.14 9.92
CA ASN A 408 -13.31 6.02 9.05
C ASN A 408 -13.20 6.39 7.57
N GLY A 409 -13.01 5.34 6.78
CA GLY A 409 -13.02 5.34 5.34
C GLY A 409 -14.41 5.20 4.74
N THR A 410 -14.45 4.69 3.52
CA THR A 410 -15.69 4.60 2.75
C THR A 410 -15.92 3.20 2.20
N PHE A 411 -17.15 2.71 2.36
CA PHE A 411 -17.67 1.59 1.60
C PHE A 411 -18.61 2.11 0.50
N TYR A 412 -18.45 1.61 -0.73
CA TYR A 412 -19.29 1.93 -1.87
C TYR A 412 -19.87 0.65 -2.49
N ASP A 413 -21.20 0.64 -2.66
CA ASP A 413 -21.91 -0.39 -3.41
C ASP A 413 -22.45 0.22 -4.72
N GLY A 414 -22.00 -0.33 -5.84
CA GLY A 414 -22.32 0.12 -7.19
C GLY A 414 -22.93 -0.98 -8.06
N THR A 415 -23.62 -0.58 -9.10
CA THR A 415 -24.13 -1.52 -10.11
C THR A 415 -23.00 -1.98 -11.02
N TRP A 416 -22.91 -3.28 -11.27
CA TRP A 416 -21.99 -3.85 -12.25
C TRP A 416 -22.20 -3.22 -13.64
N PRO A 417 -21.16 -2.62 -14.26
CA PRO A 417 -21.31 -1.87 -15.51
C PRO A 417 -21.34 -2.75 -16.77
N GLY A 418 -21.30 -4.08 -16.66
CA GLY A 418 -21.33 -4.96 -17.82
C GLY A 418 -20.05 -4.91 -18.64
N LEU A 419 -18.89 -5.17 -18.00
CA LEU A 419 -17.62 -5.31 -18.70
C LEU A 419 -17.68 -6.58 -19.56
N ARG A 420 -17.90 -6.45 -20.87
CA ARG A 420 -17.82 -7.56 -21.83
C ARG A 420 -16.50 -7.53 -22.56
#